data_AF-E8RA66-F1
#
_entry.id   AF-E8RA66-F1
#
_cell.length_a   1.000
_cell.length_b   1.000
_cell.length_c   1.000
_cell.angle_alpha   90.00
_cell.angle_beta   90.00
_cell.angle_gamma   90.00
#
_symmetry.space_group_name_H-M   'P 1'
#
loop_
_entity.id
_entity.type
_entity.pdbx_description
1 polymer ?
#
loop_
_entity_poly.entity_id
_entity_poly.type
_entity_poly.pdbx_seq_one_letter_code
_entity_poly.pdbx_strand_id
1 'polypeptide(L)'
;MSLEAAKILVYGALNGLNTYVKPGGLHRLRPDKLFDEVVCNIVSSLDGIVEAYEEGERVRRGEKALTSVELGRLLAKAYREAYRVCGAVHPEYYTPVLVASMALSHSGVESVLSDPSRFKRSMDSILAAGKWSDVKHYMDTLRSVGRDDMSEHLSSTGLTQVSLIQGGASLADVFRALGSRWPGFILLDPREGLLLNGLRRLVEYYRKTRSSQTALLMLYLDMLEERLSEQYRGMVSEARRLGLMSTLNGARRLYELDTALRKSNLVFNGLVEQVVNLSSLAALEGVR
;
A
#
# COMPACT_ATOMS: atom_id res chain seq x y z
N MET A 1 -9.21 20.26 -4.88
CA MET A 1 -9.58 18.83 -5.03
C MET A 1 -8.37 17.91 -4.84
N SER A 2 -7.24 18.10 -5.55
CA SER A 2 -6.02 17.27 -5.41
C SER A 2 -5.48 17.20 -3.98
N LEU A 3 -5.29 18.35 -3.32
CA LEU A 3 -4.81 18.41 -1.93
C LEU A 3 -5.78 17.77 -0.91
N GLU A 4 -7.08 17.89 -1.13
CA GLU A 4 -8.08 17.31 -0.23
C GLU A 4 -8.05 15.78 -0.32
N ALA A 5 -8.05 15.24 -1.54
CA ALA A 5 -7.89 13.81 -1.77
C ALA A 5 -6.58 13.29 -1.16
N ALA A 6 -5.47 14.01 -1.34
CA ALA A 6 -4.17 13.65 -0.76
C ALA A 6 -4.22 13.57 0.77
N LYS A 7 -4.83 14.56 1.44
CA LYS A 7 -5.00 14.54 2.91
C LYS A 7 -5.83 13.36 3.39
N ILE A 8 -6.89 13.00 2.66
CA ILE A 8 -7.74 11.84 3.00
C ILE A 8 -6.95 10.53 2.85
N LEU A 9 -6.19 10.38 1.78
CA LEU A 9 -5.36 9.19 1.52
C LEU A 9 -4.26 9.01 2.57
N VAL A 10 -3.59 10.11 2.95
CA VAL A 10 -2.58 10.11 4.02
C VAL A 10 -3.22 9.78 5.38
N TYR A 11 -4.37 10.37 5.70
CA TYR A 11 -5.13 10.03 6.90
C TYR A 11 -5.48 8.54 6.95
N GLY A 12 -5.99 7.99 5.84
CA GLY A 12 -6.28 6.56 5.73
C GLY A 12 -5.04 5.68 5.95
N ALA A 13 -3.90 6.02 5.32
CA ALA A 13 -2.64 5.29 5.52
C ALA A 13 -2.23 5.29 7.00
N LEU A 14 -2.23 6.46 7.63
CA LEU A 14 -1.86 6.62 9.03
C LEU A 14 -2.81 5.83 9.95
N ASN A 15 -4.10 5.76 9.65
CA ASN A 15 -5.05 4.93 10.39
C ASN A 15 -4.76 3.42 10.28
N GLY A 16 -4.42 2.94 9.07
CA GLY A 16 -4.01 1.55 8.86
C GLY A 16 -2.77 1.18 9.66
N LEU A 17 -1.79 2.08 9.68
CA LEU A 17 -0.56 1.90 10.46
C LEU A 17 -0.84 1.96 11.98
N ASN A 18 -1.60 2.97 12.42
CA ASN A 18 -1.95 3.22 13.83
C ASN A 18 -3.02 2.26 14.39
N THR A 19 -3.49 1.28 13.63
CA THR A 19 -4.44 0.29 14.15
C THR A 19 -3.89 -0.43 15.37
N TYR A 20 -4.69 -0.53 16.44
CA TYR A 20 -4.30 -0.89 17.82
C TYR A 20 -3.30 -2.04 17.97
N VAL A 21 -3.77 -3.29 17.99
CA VAL A 21 -2.95 -4.49 18.11
C VAL A 21 -3.16 -5.29 16.83
N LYS A 22 -2.16 -5.29 15.96
CA LYS A 22 -2.07 -6.15 14.78
C LYS A 22 -1.05 -7.25 15.08
N PRO A 23 -1.47 -8.45 15.52
CA PRO A 23 -0.55 -9.46 16.04
C PRO A 23 0.55 -9.84 15.05
N GLY A 24 1.81 -9.73 15.50
CA GLY A 24 3.01 -9.99 14.70
C GLY A 24 3.34 -8.91 13.67
N GLY A 25 2.56 -7.84 13.53
CA GLY A 25 2.81 -6.72 12.62
C GLY A 25 3.14 -5.41 13.35
N LEU A 26 3.47 -4.34 12.61
CA LEU A 26 3.60 -2.99 13.18
C LEU A 26 2.25 -2.46 13.70
N HIS A 27 2.22 -1.89 14.91
CA HIS A 27 0.99 -1.35 15.48
C HIS A 27 1.26 -0.31 16.59
N ARG A 28 0.26 0.52 16.90
CA ARG A 28 0.41 1.72 17.77
C ARG A 28 0.95 1.45 19.17
N LEU A 29 0.63 0.29 19.74
CA LEU A 29 1.07 -0.08 21.10
C LEU A 29 2.50 -0.63 21.17
N ARG A 30 3.19 -0.69 20.03
CA ARG A 30 4.60 -1.07 19.96
C ARG A 30 5.31 -0.23 18.89
N PRO A 31 5.45 1.08 19.11
CA PRO A 31 6.24 1.91 18.21
C PRO A 31 7.69 1.44 18.29
N ASP A 32 8.27 1.13 17.13
CA ASP A 32 9.68 0.91 16.94
C ASP A 32 10.21 1.90 15.89
N LYS A 33 11.52 1.87 15.64
CA LYS A 33 12.12 2.77 14.65
C LYS A 33 11.45 2.67 13.28
N LEU A 34 11.05 1.47 12.88
CA LEU A 34 10.37 1.24 11.61
C LEU A 34 8.98 1.90 11.59
N PHE A 35 8.24 1.86 12.70
CA PHE A 35 6.97 2.58 12.81
C PHE A 35 7.14 4.08 12.53
N ASP A 36 8.10 4.74 13.17
CA ASP A 36 8.34 6.18 13.02
C ASP A 36 8.82 6.53 11.59
N GLU A 37 9.71 5.70 11.02
CA GLU A 37 10.16 5.84 9.64
C GLU A 37 9.00 5.75 8.64
N VAL A 38 8.09 4.78 8.83
CA VAL A 38 6.93 4.59 7.95
C VAL A 38 5.93 5.74 8.11
N VAL A 39 5.68 6.24 9.33
CA VAL A 39 4.85 7.44 9.55
C VAL A 39 5.44 8.62 8.76
N CYS A 40 6.74 8.86 8.88
CA CYS A 40 7.40 9.95 8.17
C CYS A 40 7.29 9.78 6.64
N ASN A 41 7.49 8.56 6.13
CA ASN A 41 7.36 8.26 4.69
C ASN A 41 5.95 8.54 4.17
N ILE A 42 4.92 8.10 4.90
CA ILE A 42 3.51 8.34 4.54
C ILE A 42 3.23 9.84 4.47
N VAL A 43 3.64 10.62 5.47
CA VAL A 43 3.43 12.07 5.50
C VAL A 43 4.20 12.77 4.38
N SER A 44 5.46 12.38 4.15
CA SER A 44 6.32 12.96 3.11
C SER A 44 5.83 12.66 1.69
N SER A 45 4.96 11.65 1.53
CA SER A 45 4.36 11.32 0.23
C SER A 45 3.24 12.28 -0.22
N LEU A 46 2.78 13.19 0.65
CA LEU A 46 1.63 14.07 0.39
C LEU A 46 1.77 14.86 -0.91
N ASP A 47 2.90 15.54 -1.12
CA ASP A 47 3.11 16.33 -2.33
C ASP A 47 3.21 15.44 -3.58
N GLY A 48 3.80 14.26 -3.45
CA GLY A 48 3.82 13.26 -4.52
C GLY A 48 2.42 12.78 -4.90
N ILE A 49 1.51 12.63 -3.92
CA ILE A 49 0.11 12.25 -4.17
C ILE A 49 -0.62 13.37 -4.91
N VAL A 50 -0.40 14.64 -4.51
CA VAL A 50 -0.96 15.80 -5.21
C VAL A 50 -0.50 15.83 -6.67
N GLU A 51 0.81 15.70 -6.91
CA GLU A 51 1.38 15.68 -8.25
C GLU A 51 0.86 14.50 -9.09
N ALA A 52 0.75 13.31 -8.50
CA ALA A 52 0.20 12.13 -9.17
C ALA A 52 -1.26 12.34 -9.58
N TYR A 53 -2.06 12.93 -8.68
CA TYR A 53 -3.45 13.25 -8.95
C TYR A 53 -3.58 14.27 -10.09
N GLU A 54 -2.77 15.34 -10.06
CA GLU A 54 -2.78 16.39 -11.09
C GLU A 54 -2.35 15.87 -12.45
N GLU A 55 -1.32 15.02 -12.50
CA GLU A 55 -0.91 14.36 -13.74
C GLU A 55 -2.01 13.49 -14.34
N GLY A 56 -2.73 12.72 -13.53
CA GLY A 56 -3.89 11.95 -14.01
C GLY A 56 -5.03 12.83 -14.53
N GLU A 57 -5.32 13.97 -13.88
CA GLU A 57 -6.29 14.97 -14.36
C GLU A 57 -5.91 15.56 -15.73
N ARG A 58 -4.63 15.93 -15.91
CA ARG A 58 -4.13 16.48 -17.18
C ARG A 58 -4.30 15.50 -18.32
N VAL A 59 -4.03 14.21 -18.07
CA VAL A 59 -4.28 13.16 -19.07
C VAL A 59 -5.77 13.02 -19.37
N ARG A 60 -6.62 12.97 -18.34
CA ARG A 60 -8.08 12.87 -18.50
C ARG A 60 -8.66 14.00 -19.36
N ARG A 61 -8.14 15.22 -19.20
CA ARG A 61 -8.58 16.41 -19.95
C ARG A 61 -8.00 16.49 -21.37
N GLY A 62 -7.12 15.57 -21.75
CA GLY A 62 -6.44 15.60 -23.04
C GLY A 62 -5.32 16.66 -23.14
N GLU A 63 -4.94 17.28 -22.03
CA GLU A 63 -3.84 18.26 -21.96
C GLU A 63 -2.47 17.57 -22.08
N LYS A 64 -2.42 16.27 -21.77
CA LYS A 64 -1.21 15.45 -21.82
C LYS A 64 -1.53 14.05 -22.34
N ALA A 65 -0.73 13.53 -23.25
CA ALA A 65 -0.87 12.15 -23.72
C ALA A 65 -0.44 11.18 -22.61
N LEU A 66 -1.17 10.07 -22.43
CA LEU A 66 -0.85 9.07 -21.41
C LEU A 66 0.58 8.51 -21.57
N THR A 67 1.05 8.31 -22.80
CA THR A 67 2.41 7.84 -23.14
C THR A 67 3.53 8.83 -22.81
N SER A 68 3.18 10.05 -22.40
CA SER A 68 4.12 11.07 -21.93
C SER A 68 4.17 11.21 -20.41
N VAL A 69 3.38 10.39 -19.69
CA VAL A 69 3.47 10.31 -18.23
C VAL A 69 4.75 9.57 -17.85
N GLU A 70 5.56 10.21 -17.00
CA GLU A 70 6.80 9.65 -16.46
C GLU A 70 6.55 9.22 -15.00
N LEU A 71 5.79 8.14 -14.80
CA LEU A 71 5.42 7.66 -13.47
C LEU A 71 6.65 7.29 -12.64
N GLY A 72 7.66 6.65 -13.25
CA GLY A 72 8.92 6.31 -12.60
C GLY A 72 9.65 7.55 -12.09
N ARG A 73 9.64 8.64 -12.84
CA ARG A 73 10.18 9.95 -12.41
C ARG A 73 9.39 10.57 -11.27
N LEU A 74 8.07 10.48 -11.30
CA LEU A 74 7.21 10.96 -10.21
C LEU A 74 7.50 10.21 -8.91
N LEU A 75 7.56 8.88 -8.98
CA LEU A 75 7.93 8.03 -7.85
C LEU A 75 9.35 8.35 -7.36
N ALA A 76 10.31 8.51 -8.28
CA ALA A 76 11.68 8.85 -7.93
C ALA A 76 11.79 10.17 -7.18
N LYS A 77 11.03 11.19 -7.58
CA LYS A 77 10.95 12.47 -6.86
C LYS A 77 10.40 12.27 -5.45
N ALA A 78 9.29 11.54 -5.31
CA ALA A 78 8.71 11.24 -4.00
C ALA A 78 9.67 10.46 -3.09
N TYR A 79 10.44 9.51 -3.65
CA TYR A 79 11.38 8.68 -2.89
C TYR A 79 12.57 9.50 -2.41
N ARG A 80 13.13 10.37 -3.27
CA ARG A 80 14.23 11.26 -2.87
C ARG A 80 13.79 12.25 -1.80
N GLU A 81 12.55 12.73 -1.88
CA GLU A 81 11.99 13.61 -0.86
C GLU A 81 11.80 12.88 0.47
N ALA A 82 11.20 11.68 0.46
CA ALA A 82 11.09 10.84 1.65
C ALA A 82 12.47 10.54 2.25
N TYR A 83 13.48 10.24 1.43
CA TYR A 83 14.85 10.02 1.90
C TYR A 83 15.45 11.27 2.56
N ARG A 84 15.28 12.44 1.93
CA ARG A 84 15.78 13.72 2.41
C ARG A 84 15.17 14.10 3.77
N VAL A 85 13.87 13.84 3.95
CA VAL A 85 13.12 14.23 5.15
C VAL A 85 13.23 13.18 6.26
N CYS A 86 13.13 11.90 5.91
CA CYS A 86 13.01 10.80 6.86
C CYS A 86 14.29 10.00 7.08
N GLY A 87 15.30 10.16 6.22
CA GLY A 87 16.57 9.41 6.27
C GLY A 87 16.45 7.93 5.87
N ALA A 88 15.24 7.43 5.61
CA ALA A 88 14.95 6.06 5.17
C ALA A 88 13.72 6.07 4.27
N VAL A 89 13.66 5.14 3.31
CA VAL A 89 12.55 5.03 2.36
C VAL A 89 11.87 3.67 2.43
N HIS A 90 10.55 3.66 2.53
CA HIS A 90 9.74 2.44 2.58
C HIS A 90 8.68 2.44 1.45
N PRO A 91 9.10 2.28 0.17
CA PRO A 91 8.23 2.42 -1.00
C PRO A 91 6.95 1.60 -0.96
N GLU A 92 7.00 0.42 -0.36
CA GLU A 92 5.91 -0.54 -0.24
C GLU A 92 4.69 0.01 0.52
N TYR A 93 4.85 1.05 1.34
CA TYR A 93 3.77 1.66 2.11
C TYR A 93 3.02 2.79 1.39
N TYR A 94 3.57 3.36 0.32
CA TYR A 94 2.96 4.55 -0.31
C TYR A 94 3.01 4.55 -1.85
N THR A 95 3.83 3.70 -2.49
CA THR A 95 3.84 3.58 -3.95
C THR A 95 2.47 3.15 -4.50
N PRO A 96 1.78 2.16 -3.90
CA PRO A 96 0.44 1.82 -4.36
C PRO A 96 -0.54 2.99 -4.25
N VAL A 97 -0.44 3.81 -3.20
CA VAL A 97 -1.26 5.03 -3.04
C VAL A 97 -0.99 6.06 -4.13
N LEU A 98 0.29 6.33 -4.44
CA LEU A 98 0.67 7.28 -5.51
C LEU A 98 0.10 6.86 -6.86
N VAL A 99 0.28 5.59 -7.23
CA VAL A 99 -0.24 5.05 -8.50
C VAL A 99 -1.77 5.07 -8.50
N ALA A 100 -2.41 4.65 -7.40
CA ALA A 100 -3.86 4.65 -7.28
C ALA A 100 -4.45 6.07 -7.35
N SER A 101 -3.72 7.09 -6.88
CA SER A 101 -4.15 8.50 -6.94
C SER A 101 -4.16 9.03 -8.36
N MET A 102 -3.12 8.72 -9.15
CA MET A 102 -3.11 9.02 -10.57
C MET A 102 -4.21 8.25 -11.31
N ALA A 103 -4.42 6.98 -10.96
CA ALA A 103 -5.47 6.16 -11.57
C ALA A 103 -6.87 6.70 -11.27
N LEU A 104 -7.12 7.14 -10.04
CA LEU A 104 -8.37 7.73 -9.60
C LEU A 104 -8.69 8.98 -10.43
N SER A 105 -7.77 9.94 -10.48
CA SER A 105 -7.98 11.18 -11.22
C SER A 105 -8.04 10.99 -12.74
N HIS A 106 -7.18 10.13 -13.30
CA HIS A 106 -7.24 9.78 -14.73
C HIS A 106 -8.58 9.11 -15.10
N SER A 107 -9.08 8.24 -14.22
CA SER A 107 -10.36 7.57 -14.45
C SER A 107 -11.53 8.55 -14.36
N GLY A 108 -11.45 9.59 -13.51
CA GLY A 108 -12.55 10.52 -13.27
C GLY A 108 -13.72 9.90 -12.50
N VAL A 109 -13.48 8.83 -11.73
CA VAL A 109 -14.47 8.26 -10.82
C VAL A 109 -14.39 8.96 -9.47
N GLU A 110 -15.54 9.18 -8.83
CA GLU A 110 -15.60 9.77 -7.47
C GLU A 110 -15.31 8.71 -6.38
N SER A 111 -15.63 7.45 -6.67
CA SER A 111 -15.40 6.28 -5.81
C SER A 111 -14.81 5.13 -6.63
N VAL A 112 -13.81 4.47 -6.07
CA VAL A 112 -13.20 3.27 -6.65
C VAL A 112 -14.23 2.14 -6.69
N LEU A 113 -15.10 2.05 -5.69
CA LEU A 113 -16.11 1.00 -5.62
C LEU A 113 -17.36 1.26 -6.46
N SER A 114 -17.65 2.52 -6.85
CA SER A 114 -18.79 2.84 -7.71
C SER A 114 -18.58 2.40 -9.17
N ASP A 115 -17.36 2.56 -9.70
CA ASP A 115 -16.99 2.10 -11.05
C ASP A 115 -15.59 1.42 -11.03
N PRO A 116 -15.52 0.20 -10.46
CA PRO A 116 -14.25 -0.50 -10.29
C PRO A 116 -13.60 -0.87 -11.62
N SER A 117 -14.40 -1.07 -12.67
CA SER A 117 -13.92 -1.42 -14.00
C SER A 117 -13.19 -0.25 -14.67
N ARG A 118 -13.71 0.98 -14.53
CA ARG A 118 -13.05 2.17 -15.05
C ARG A 118 -11.78 2.52 -14.27
N PHE A 119 -11.82 2.40 -12.95
CA PHE A 119 -10.63 2.56 -12.11
C PHE A 119 -9.52 1.55 -12.47
N LYS A 120 -9.87 0.26 -12.58
CA LYS A 120 -8.92 -0.80 -12.99
C LYS A 120 -8.31 -0.52 -14.35
N ARG A 121 -9.13 -0.22 -15.38
CA ARG A 121 -8.62 0.13 -16.72
C ARG A 121 -7.65 1.32 -16.69
N SER A 122 -7.93 2.31 -15.87
CA SER A 122 -7.07 3.48 -15.67
C SER A 122 -5.71 3.07 -15.08
N MET A 123 -5.71 2.27 -14.02
CA MET A 123 -4.49 1.75 -13.40
C MET A 123 -3.65 0.91 -14.37
N ASP A 124 -4.29 -0.01 -15.11
CA ASP A 124 -3.63 -0.85 -16.11
C ASP A 124 -2.96 0.02 -17.18
N SER A 125 -3.67 1.04 -17.66
CA SER A 125 -3.17 1.95 -18.70
C SER A 125 -1.98 2.76 -18.19
N ILE A 126 -2.03 3.27 -16.95
CA ILE A 126 -0.93 4.04 -16.35
C ILE A 126 0.32 3.17 -16.16
N LEU A 127 0.16 1.95 -15.64
CA LEU A 127 1.27 1.05 -15.38
C LEU A 127 1.92 0.54 -16.68
N ALA A 128 1.15 0.45 -17.77
CA ALA A 128 1.62 0.03 -19.09
C ALA A 128 2.18 1.18 -19.95
N ALA A 129 1.87 2.45 -19.63
CA ALA A 129 2.24 3.60 -20.47
C ALA A 129 3.72 4.01 -20.38
N GLY A 130 4.45 3.50 -19.39
CA GLY A 130 5.84 3.87 -19.12
C GLY A 130 6.80 3.43 -20.23
N LYS A 131 7.80 4.27 -20.51
CA LYS A 131 8.93 3.93 -21.38
C LYS A 131 9.99 3.19 -20.58
N TRP A 132 10.82 2.39 -21.26
CA TRP A 132 11.96 1.71 -20.63
C TRP A 132 12.88 2.68 -19.86
N SER A 133 13.03 3.92 -20.36
CA SER A 133 13.85 4.96 -19.73
C SER A 133 13.29 5.40 -18.36
N ASP A 134 11.97 5.39 -18.22
CA ASP A 134 11.27 5.73 -16.98
C ASP A 134 11.43 4.60 -15.94
N VAL A 135 11.34 3.34 -16.39
CA VAL A 135 11.64 2.16 -15.57
C VAL A 135 13.10 2.17 -15.09
N LYS A 136 14.04 2.48 -15.99
CA LYS A 136 15.45 2.61 -15.62
C LYS A 136 15.65 3.71 -14.58
N HIS A 137 15.02 4.88 -14.77
CA HIS A 137 15.13 5.98 -13.81
C HIS A 137 14.60 5.60 -12.42
N TYR A 138 13.48 4.87 -12.38
CA TYR A 138 12.94 4.31 -11.14
C TYR A 138 13.96 3.39 -10.45
N MET A 139 14.53 2.42 -11.17
CA MET A 139 15.49 1.46 -10.62
C MET A 139 16.78 2.12 -10.14
N ASP A 140 17.32 3.08 -10.89
CA ASP A 140 18.50 3.85 -10.49
C ASP A 140 18.21 4.65 -9.20
N THR A 141 16.96 5.11 -9.03
CA THR A 141 16.57 5.85 -7.83
C THR A 141 16.54 4.99 -6.58
N LEU A 142 16.10 3.73 -6.67
CA LEU A 142 16.12 2.81 -5.52
C LEU A 142 17.51 2.74 -4.87
N ARG A 143 18.56 2.63 -5.68
CA ARG A 143 19.95 2.64 -5.19
C ARG A 143 20.30 3.98 -4.52
N SER A 144 19.91 5.10 -5.14
CA SER A 144 20.22 6.43 -4.60
C SER A 144 19.55 6.75 -3.26
N VAL A 145 18.50 6.02 -2.89
CA VAL A 145 17.76 6.21 -1.63
C VAL A 145 17.96 5.05 -0.63
N GLY A 146 19.01 4.24 -0.83
CA GLY A 146 19.38 3.17 0.09
C GLY A 146 18.48 1.94 0.04
N ARG A 147 17.77 1.71 -1.08
CA ARG A 147 16.97 0.50 -1.36
C ARG A 147 17.66 -0.43 -2.35
N ASP A 148 18.94 -0.69 -2.08
CA ASP A 148 19.74 -1.65 -2.83
C ASP A 148 19.13 -3.06 -2.75
N ASP A 149 18.50 -3.40 -1.61
CA ASP A 149 17.76 -4.65 -1.41
C ASP A 149 16.68 -4.88 -2.49
N MET A 150 15.92 -3.84 -2.84
CA MET A 150 14.92 -3.86 -3.91
C MET A 150 15.57 -3.90 -5.29
N SER A 151 16.66 -3.15 -5.50
CA SER A 151 17.38 -3.13 -6.78
C SER A 151 18.04 -4.47 -7.12
N GLU A 152 18.65 -5.12 -6.12
CA GLU A 152 19.24 -6.44 -6.22
C GLU A 152 18.17 -7.50 -6.49
N HIS A 153 17.04 -7.43 -5.78
CA HIS A 153 15.91 -8.33 -6.01
C HIS A 153 15.40 -8.26 -7.45
N LEU A 154 15.19 -7.04 -7.98
CA LEU A 154 14.82 -6.84 -9.38
C LEU A 154 15.85 -7.40 -10.35
N SER A 155 17.14 -7.22 -10.05
CA SER A 155 18.22 -7.78 -10.88
C SER A 155 18.18 -9.32 -10.88
N SER A 156 17.88 -9.93 -9.73
CA SER A 156 17.79 -11.40 -9.57
C SER A 156 16.59 -12.03 -10.27
N THR A 157 15.50 -11.28 -10.49
CA THR A 157 14.33 -11.75 -11.25
C THR A 157 14.51 -11.59 -12.77
N GLY A 158 15.70 -11.19 -13.21
CA GLY A 158 16.00 -11.00 -14.63
C GLY A 158 15.60 -9.64 -15.17
N LEU A 159 15.12 -8.70 -14.34
CA LEU A 159 14.90 -7.30 -14.70
C LEU A 159 16.24 -6.54 -14.58
N THR A 160 17.11 -6.71 -15.56
CA THR A 160 18.40 -6.04 -15.68
C THR A 160 18.35 -4.96 -16.76
N GLN A 161 19.33 -4.04 -16.80
CA GLN A 161 19.35 -2.98 -17.82
C GLN A 161 19.24 -3.53 -19.26
N VAL A 162 19.82 -4.70 -19.54
CA VAL A 162 19.78 -5.33 -20.87
C VAL A 162 18.39 -5.86 -21.20
N SER A 163 17.72 -6.53 -20.25
CA SER A 163 16.38 -7.08 -20.47
C SER A 163 15.29 -6.01 -20.51
N LEU A 164 15.48 -4.87 -19.82
CA LEU A 164 14.59 -3.71 -19.94
C LEU A 164 14.59 -3.14 -21.36
N ILE A 165 15.78 -3.03 -21.97
CA ILE A 165 15.96 -2.46 -23.31
C ILE A 165 15.44 -3.42 -24.39
N GLN A 166 15.72 -4.72 -24.26
CA GLN A 166 15.34 -5.72 -25.27
C GLN A 166 13.90 -6.24 -25.12
N GLY A 167 13.40 -6.31 -23.88
CA GLY A 167 12.13 -6.97 -23.55
C GLY A 167 10.93 -6.04 -23.37
N GLY A 168 11.12 -4.71 -23.38
CA GLY A 168 10.01 -3.75 -23.24
C GLY A 168 9.31 -3.81 -21.88
N ALA A 169 10.04 -4.16 -20.81
CA ALA A 169 9.49 -4.30 -19.47
C ALA A 169 8.84 -2.99 -18.97
N SER A 170 7.67 -3.13 -18.36
CA SER A 170 6.86 -2.04 -17.85
C SER A 170 7.00 -1.88 -16.33
N LEU A 171 6.47 -0.77 -15.78
CA LEU A 171 6.37 -0.62 -14.31
C LEU A 171 5.46 -1.68 -13.68
N ALA A 172 4.48 -2.21 -14.42
CA ALA A 172 3.68 -3.34 -13.96
C ALA A 172 4.56 -4.58 -13.69
N ASP A 173 5.55 -4.85 -14.54
CA ASP A 173 6.45 -6.00 -14.38
C ASP A 173 7.38 -5.81 -13.18
N VAL A 174 7.88 -4.58 -12.99
CA VAL A 174 8.69 -4.20 -11.83
C VAL A 174 7.93 -4.38 -10.53
N PHE A 175 6.73 -3.82 -10.41
CA PHE A 175 5.94 -3.92 -9.17
C PHE A 175 5.50 -5.35 -8.89
N ARG A 176 5.21 -6.15 -9.92
CA ARG A 176 4.96 -7.58 -9.75
C ARG A 176 6.17 -8.33 -9.19
N ALA A 177 7.37 -8.05 -9.71
CA ALA A 177 8.59 -8.64 -9.20
C ALA A 177 8.84 -8.23 -7.74
N LEU A 178 8.68 -6.95 -7.40
CA LEU A 178 8.80 -6.46 -6.01
C LEU A 178 7.75 -7.08 -5.08
N GLY A 179 6.53 -7.29 -5.56
CA GLY A 179 5.42 -7.88 -4.79
C GLY A 179 5.72 -9.24 -4.18
N SER A 180 6.65 -10.01 -4.76
CA SER A 180 7.08 -11.30 -4.20
C SER A 180 7.79 -11.20 -2.85
N ARG A 181 8.41 -10.04 -2.54
CA ARG A 181 9.14 -9.81 -1.27
C ARG A 181 8.55 -8.67 -0.44
N TRP A 182 7.95 -7.67 -1.08
CA TRP A 182 7.27 -6.53 -0.45
C TRP A 182 5.79 -6.54 -0.84
N PRO A 183 4.93 -7.23 -0.06
CA PRO A 183 3.54 -7.50 -0.45
C PRO A 183 2.68 -6.26 -0.70
N GLY A 184 3.07 -5.08 -0.20
CA GLY A 184 2.41 -3.82 -0.56
C GLY A 184 2.28 -3.62 -2.08
N PHE A 185 3.29 -4.02 -2.87
CA PHE A 185 3.26 -3.90 -4.33
C PHE A 185 2.29 -4.86 -5.03
N ILE A 186 1.84 -5.94 -4.37
CA ILE A 186 0.88 -6.89 -4.97
C ILE A 186 -0.45 -6.19 -5.26
N LEU A 187 -0.79 -5.13 -4.50
CA LEU A 187 -1.99 -4.33 -4.72
C LEU A 187 -2.00 -3.61 -6.08
N LEU A 188 -0.84 -3.48 -6.73
CA LEU A 188 -0.70 -2.92 -8.07
C LEU A 188 -0.80 -3.96 -9.18
N ASP A 189 -0.94 -5.26 -8.88
CA ASP A 189 -1.26 -6.25 -9.91
C ASP A 189 -2.79 -6.32 -10.09
N PRO A 190 -3.32 -5.76 -11.18
CA PRO A 190 -4.76 -5.70 -11.43
C PRO A 190 -5.39 -7.08 -11.67
N ARG A 191 -4.59 -8.12 -11.94
CA ARG A 191 -5.06 -9.50 -12.18
C ARG A 191 -5.40 -10.21 -10.87
N GLU A 192 -4.74 -9.84 -9.78
CA GLU A 192 -4.94 -10.43 -8.45
C GLU A 192 -6.23 -9.93 -7.79
N GLY A 193 -6.73 -8.75 -8.18
CA GLY A 193 -7.98 -8.19 -7.64
C GLY A 193 -7.95 -7.86 -6.14
N LEU A 194 -6.80 -8.02 -5.47
CA LEU A 194 -6.64 -7.85 -4.02
C LEU A 194 -7.02 -6.45 -3.55
N LEU A 195 -6.68 -5.42 -4.32
CA LEU A 195 -7.04 -4.03 -4.00
C LEU A 195 -8.56 -3.86 -3.89
N LEU A 196 -9.30 -4.28 -4.93
CA LEU A 196 -10.76 -4.12 -4.97
C LEU A 196 -11.45 -5.01 -3.95
N ASN A 197 -10.99 -6.26 -3.79
CA ASN A 197 -11.56 -7.21 -2.82
C ASN A 197 -11.32 -6.77 -1.37
N GLY A 198 -10.10 -6.31 -1.06
CA GLY A 198 -9.73 -5.76 0.24
C GLY A 198 -10.53 -4.50 0.57
N LEU A 199 -10.69 -3.59 -0.41
CA LEU A 199 -11.48 -2.37 -0.25
C LEU A 199 -12.96 -2.66 0.04
N ARG A 200 -13.57 -3.60 -0.70
CA ARG A 200 -14.95 -4.06 -0.45
C ARG A 200 -15.11 -4.64 0.96
N ARG A 201 -14.19 -5.51 1.38
CA ARG A 201 -14.20 -6.09 2.73
C ARG A 201 -14.10 -5.03 3.82
N LEU A 202 -13.21 -4.04 3.67
CA LEU A 202 -13.10 -2.94 4.63
C LEU A 202 -14.38 -2.13 4.77
N VAL A 203 -15.01 -1.77 3.64
CA VAL A 203 -16.29 -1.05 3.65
C VAL A 203 -17.38 -1.90 4.31
N GLU A 204 -17.42 -3.20 4.04
CA GLU A 204 -18.36 -4.13 4.68
C GLU A 204 -18.14 -4.22 6.20
N TYR A 205 -16.90 -4.42 6.66
CA TYR A 205 -16.58 -4.45 8.08
C TYR A 205 -16.88 -3.13 8.77
N TYR A 206 -16.60 -2.00 8.11
CA TYR A 206 -16.92 -0.68 8.64
C TYR A 206 -18.44 -0.47 8.77
N ARG A 207 -19.24 -0.91 7.78
CA ARG A 207 -20.71 -0.85 7.88
C ARG A 207 -21.26 -1.67 9.06
N LYS A 208 -20.66 -2.83 9.34
CA LYS A 208 -21.06 -3.72 10.44
C LYS A 208 -20.63 -3.17 11.81
N THR A 209 -19.42 -2.65 11.91
CA THR A 209 -18.78 -2.30 13.20
C THR A 209 -18.89 -0.82 13.56
N ARG A 210 -19.10 0.06 12.57
CA ARG A 210 -19.05 1.53 12.68
C ARG A 210 -17.74 2.03 13.31
N SER A 211 -16.66 1.27 13.15
CA SER A 211 -15.32 1.57 13.68
C SER A 211 -14.28 1.26 12.61
N SER A 212 -13.60 2.28 12.09
CA SER A 212 -12.52 2.13 11.11
C SER A 212 -11.39 1.26 11.67
N GLN A 213 -11.04 1.47 12.94
CA GLN A 213 -10.05 0.69 13.67
C GLN A 213 -10.40 -0.81 13.75
N THR A 214 -11.66 -1.13 14.07
CA THR A 214 -12.12 -2.53 14.15
C THR A 214 -12.17 -3.16 12.75
N ALA A 215 -12.63 -2.42 11.74
CA ALA A 215 -12.66 -2.90 10.36
C ALA A 215 -11.26 -3.23 9.80
N LEU A 216 -10.29 -2.36 10.06
CA LEU A 216 -8.88 -2.55 9.68
C LEU A 216 -8.27 -3.77 10.38
N LEU A 217 -8.55 -3.93 11.67
CA LEU A 217 -8.10 -5.09 12.42
C LEU A 217 -8.73 -6.39 11.90
N MET A 218 -10.03 -6.39 11.58
CA MET A 218 -10.69 -7.57 11.01
C MET A 218 -10.07 -7.97 9.67
N LEU A 219 -9.83 -7.01 8.77
CA LEU A 219 -9.13 -7.28 7.52
C LEU A 219 -7.74 -7.87 7.77
N TYR A 220 -6.96 -7.26 8.67
CA TYR A 220 -5.63 -7.75 9.01
C TYR A 220 -5.65 -9.20 9.51
N LEU A 221 -6.60 -9.51 10.40
CA LEU A 221 -6.74 -10.86 10.97
C LEU A 221 -7.14 -11.88 9.90
N ASP A 222 -8.02 -11.54 8.96
CA ASP A 222 -8.36 -12.45 7.85
C ASP A 222 -7.12 -12.78 7.00
N MET A 223 -6.30 -11.76 6.69
CA MET A 223 -5.06 -11.94 5.93
C MET A 223 -4.00 -12.73 6.72
N LEU A 224 -4.01 -12.60 8.04
CA LEU A 224 -3.09 -13.30 8.93
C LEU A 224 -3.45 -14.78 9.07
N GLU A 225 -4.73 -15.11 9.23
CA GLU A 225 -5.22 -16.48 9.50
C GLU A 225 -4.73 -17.50 8.47
N GLU A 226 -4.65 -17.13 7.19
CA GLU A 226 -4.14 -17.97 6.10
C GLU A 226 -2.69 -18.44 6.32
N ARG A 227 -1.91 -17.69 7.10
CA ARG A 227 -0.48 -17.92 7.36
C ARG A 227 -0.18 -18.52 8.73
N LEU A 228 -1.22 -18.73 9.55
CA LEU A 228 -1.08 -19.21 10.92
C LEU A 228 -1.26 -20.74 11.01
N SER A 229 -0.61 -21.33 12.02
CA SER A 229 -0.90 -22.69 12.48
C SER A 229 -2.28 -22.74 13.16
N GLU A 230 -2.84 -23.95 13.31
CA GLU A 230 -4.15 -24.17 13.93
C GLU A 230 -4.24 -23.57 15.34
N GLN A 231 -3.18 -23.69 16.15
CA GLN A 231 -3.11 -23.11 17.49
C GLN A 231 -3.36 -21.58 17.47
N TYR A 232 -2.65 -20.84 16.61
CA TYR A 232 -2.79 -19.39 16.54
C TYR A 232 -4.12 -18.97 15.91
N ARG A 233 -4.64 -19.72 14.93
CA ARG A 233 -5.99 -19.50 14.39
C ARG A 233 -7.05 -19.62 15.48
N GLY A 234 -6.91 -20.58 16.39
CA GLY A 234 -7.77 -20.72 17.57
C GLY A 234 -7.76 -19.46 18.45
N MET A 235 -6.59 -18.87 18.68
CA MET A 235 -6.47 -17.60 19.43
C MET A 235 -7.15 -16.43 18.71
N VAL A 236 -7.06 -16.35 17.38
CA VAL A 236 -7.75 -15.33 16.58
C VAL A 236 -9.27 -15.48 16.69
N SER A 237 -9.78 -16.71 16.53
CA SER A 237 -11.21 -16.99 16.66
C SER A 237 -11.75 -16.64 18.06
N GLU A 238 -10.97 -16.95 19.09
CA GLU A 238 -11.32 -16.57 20.46
C GLU A 238 -11.32 -15.05 20.66
N ALA A 239 -10.31 -14.34 20.15
CA ALA A 239 -10.28 -12.88 20.20
C ALA A 239 -11.50 -12.25 19.52
N ARG A 240 -11.92 -12.79 18.36
CA ARG A 240 -13.15 -12.36 17.67
C ARG A 240 -14.39 -12.58 18.52
N ARG A 241 -14.53 -13.78 19.12
CA ARG A 241 -15.65 -14.11 20.02
C ARG A 241 -15.70 -13.18 21.24
N LEU A 242 -14.55 -12.79 21.75
CA LEU A 242 -14.42 -11.85 22.87
C LEU A 242 -14.60 -10.38 22.46
N GLY A 243 -14.89 -10.08 21.19
CA GLY A 243 -15.17 -8.71 20.72
C GLY A 243 -13.94 -7.87 20.37
N LEU A 244 -12.78 -8.50 20.13
CA LEU A 244 -11.54 -7.82 19.71
C LEU A 244 -11.20 -6.62 20.61
N MET A 245 -10.82 -5.48 20.03
CA MET A 245 -10.49 -4.25 20.75
C MET A 245 -11.69 -3.55 21.39
N SER A 246 -12.92 -4.01 21.14
CA SER A 246 -14.13 -3.42 21.74
C SER A 246 -14.33 -3.87 23.20
N THR A 247 -13.60 -4.88 23.66
CA THR A 247 -13.64 -5.33 25.06
C THR A 247 -12.23 -5.52 25.62
N LEU A 248 -12.10 -5.42 26.95
CA LEU A 248 -10.82 -5.68 27.62
C LEU A 248 -10.32 -7.11 27.39
N ASN A 249 -11.22 -8.10 27.41
CA ASN A 249 -10.86 -9.51 27.23
C ASN A 249 -10.40 -9.80 25.80
N GLY A 250 -11.07 -9.23 24.80
CA GLY A 250 -10.66 -9.37 23.40
C GLY A 250 -9.32 -8.67 23.13
N ALA A 251 -9.11 -7.46 23.67
CA ALA A 251 -7.85 -6.74 23.56
C ALA A 251 -6.70 -7.51 24.23
N ARG A 252 -6.93 -8.06 25.43
CA ARG A 252 -5.97 -8.92 26.12
C ARG A 252 -5.61 -10.14 25.26
N ARG A 253 -6.61 -10.80 24.67
CA ARG A 253 -6.38 -11.99 23.83
C ARG A 253 -5.55 -11.67 22.58
N LEU A 254 -5.78 -10.52 21.96
CA LEU A 254 -4.97 -10.03 20.84
C LEU A 254 -3.52 -9.75 21.24
N TYR A 255 -3.31 -9.17 22.42
CA TYR A 255 -1.97 -8.90 22.94
C TYR A 255 -1.21 -10.19 23.30
N GLU A 256 -1.91 -11.17 23.86
CA GLU A 256 -1.36 -12.52 24.10
C GLU A 256 -0.94 -13.18 22.79
N LEU A 257 -1.76 -13.08 21.74
CA LEU A 257 -1.42 -13.57 20.41
C LEU A 257 -0.21 -12.84 19.82
N ASP A 258 -0.15 -11.51 19.89
CA ASP A 258 1.01 -10.74 19.42
C ASP A 258 2.30 -11.19 20.12
N THR A 259 2.23 -11.33 21.44
CA THR A 259 3.36 -11.79 22.25
C THR A 259 3.80 -13.20 21.85
N ALA A 260 2.85 -14.11 21.64
CA ALA A 260 3.14 -15.50 21.27
C ALA A 260 3.78 -15.64 19.88
N LEU A 261 3.25 -14.90 18.88
CA LEU A 261 3.82 -14.88 17.53
C LEU A 261 5.26 -14.35 17.54
N ARG A 262 5.50 -13.25 18.24
CA ARG A 262 6.83 -12.64 18.31
C ARG A 262 7.84 -13.45 19.10
N LYS A 263 7.43 -14.09 20.20
CA LYS A 263 8.28 -15.07 20.90
C LYS A 263 8.72 -16.22 20.00
N SER A 264 7.95 -16.50 18.97
CA SER A 264 8.23 -17.51 17.94
C SER A 264 8.91 -16.92 16.69
N ASN A 265 9.39 -15.67 16.77
CA ASN A 265 9.98 -14.91 15.66
C ASN A 265 9.11 -14.79 14.40
N LEU A 266 7.78 -14.87 14.55
CA LEU A 266 6.83 -14.68 13.45
C LEU A 266 6.50 -13.19 13.32
N VAL A 267 6.92 -12.59 12.19
CA VAL A 267 6.71 -11.18 11.87
C VAL A 267 5.95 -11.05 10.55
N PHE A 268 4.92 -10.21 10.54
CA PHE A 268 3.96 -10.06 9.44
C PHE A 268 3.83 -8.60 8.97
N ASN A 269 4.93 -7.85 8.97
CA ASN A 269 4.94 -6.45 8.52
C ASN A 269 4.46 -6.28 7.07
N GLY A 270 4.69 -7.27 6.20
CA GLY A 270 4.15 -7.29 4.84
C GLY A 270 2.62 -7.31 4.74
N LEU A 271 1.91 -7.78 5.78
CA LEU A 271 0.46 -7.64 5.84
C LEU A 271 0.06 -6.21 6.23
N VAL A 272 0.88 -5.55 7.06
CA VAL A 272 0.65 -4.15 7.45
C VAL A 272 0.81 -3.21 6.26
N GLU A 273 1.79 -3.44 5.38
CA GLU A 273 1.94 -2.70 4.12
C GLU A 273 0.63 -2.68 3.32
N GLN A 274 0.01 -3.85 3.13
CA GLN A 274 -1.25 -3.96 2.39
C GLN A 274 -2.40 -3.26 3.11
N VAL A 275 -2.52 -3.43 4.43
CA VAL A 275 -3.56 -2.77 5.24
C VAL A 275 -3.43 -1.26 5.18
N VAL A 276 -2.21 -0.71 5.25
CA VAL A 276 -1.95 0.74 5.12
C VAL A 276 -2.46 1.26 3.78
N ASN A 277 -2.04 0.66 2.68
CA ASN A 277 -2.42 1.08 1.34
C ASN A 277 -3.95 0.93 1.08
N LEU A 278 -4.56 -0.16 1.55
CA LEU A 278 -6.01 -0.37 1.46
C LEU A 278 -6.78 0.65 2.30
N SER A 279 -6.28 0.97 3.49
CA SER A 279 -6.88 1.97 4.39
C SER A 279 -6.86 3.38 3.77
N SER A 280 -5.80 3.75 3.04
CA SER A 280 -5.76 5.00 2.28
C SER A 280 -6.95 5.14 1.34
N LEU A 281 -7.19 4.13 0.49
CA LEU A 281 -8.29 4.15 -0.46
C LEU A 281 -9.65 4.03 0.22
N ALA A 282 -9.75 3.24 1.29
CA ALA A 282 -10.98 3.10 2.07
C ALA A 282 -11.43 4.43 2.71
N ALA A 283 -10.51 5.32 3.05
CA ALA A 283 -10.85 6.64 3.57
C ALA A 283 -11.56 7.53 2.53
N LEU A 284 -11.32 7.33 1.23
CA LEU A 284 -12.10 7.97 0.15
C LEU A 284 -13.50 7.38 0.05
N GLU A 285 -13.66 6.09 0.34
CA GLU A 285 -14.96 5.39 0.40
C GLU A 285 -15.76 5.67 1.69
N GLY A 286 -15.28 6.59 2.55
CA GLY A 286 -15.95 6.99 3.78
C GLY A 286 -15.65 6.11 5.01
N VAL A 287 -14.67 5.22 4.94
CA VAL A 287 -14.16 4.48 6.11
C VAL A 287 -13.21 5.39 6.88
N ARG A 288 -13.72 6.14 7.86
CA ARG A 288 -12.95 7.12 8.65
C ARG A 288 -13.12 6.92 10.14
#